data_AF-A0A3B3YUN7-F1
#
_entry.id   AF-A0A3B3YUN7-F1
#
_cell.length_a   1.000
_cell.length_b   1.000
_cell.length_c   1.000
_cell.angle_alpha   90.00
_cell.angle_beta   90.00
_cell.angle_gamma   90.00
#
_symmetry.space_group_name_H-M   'P 1'
#
loop_
_entity.id
_entity.type
_entity.pdbx_description
1 polymer ?
#
loop_
_entity_poly.entity_id
_entity_poly.type
_entity_poly.pdbx_seq_one_letter_code
_entity_poly.pdbx_strand_id
1 'polypeptide(L)'
;MKKSSSEKRRHVVAWVNKAEWDQVLDYLYSKDPALQRFALQRVSAWRGRYAHNTPVAVDCTADLVRCQVLDRSGQLNGDDLVLLYGAALVRFVNLITERKNGWF
;
A
#
# COMPACT_ATOMS: atom_id res chain seq x y z
N MET A 1 -2.06 -44.94 -13.31
CA MET A 1 -2.64 -43.81 -12.54
C MET A 1 -1.66 -43.37 -11.45
N LYS A 2 -1.07 -42.17 -11.56
CA LYS A 2 -0.35 -41.52 -10.45
C LYS A 2 -1.10 -40.22 -10.13
N LYS A 3 -1.70 -40.13 -8.94
CA LYS A 3 -2.28 -38.88 -8.42
C LYS A 3 -1.10 -37.92 -8.19
N SER A 4 -0.93 -36.89 -9.02
CA SER A 4 0.02 -35.83 -8.70
C SER A 4 -0.54 -35.06 -7.50
N SER A 5 0.29 -34.88 -6.48
CA SER A 5 -0.11 -34.12 -5.29
C SER A 5 -0.46 -32.71 -5.75
N SER A 6 -1.62 -32.19 -5.33
CA SER A 6 -1.97 -30.79 -5.56
C SER A 6 -0.90 -29.90 -4.92
N GLU A 7 0.00 -29.39 -5.74
CA GLU A 7 1.09 -28.53 -5.31
C GLU A 7 0.48 -27.25 -4.75
N LYS A 8 0.52 -27.08 -3.42
CA LYS A 8 -0.02 -25.89 -2.76
C LYS A 8 0.76 -24.68 -3.27
N ARG A 9 0.14 -23.85 -4.09
CA ARG A 9 0.71 -22.55 -4.52
C ARG A 9 1.02 -21.73 -3.28
N ARG A 10 2.31 -21.49 -3.02
CA ARG A 10 2.78 -20.62 -1.95
C ARG A 10 2.95 -19.22 -2.54
N HIS A 11 2.26 -18.25 -1.97
CA HIS A 11 2.43 -16.84 -2.34
C HIS A 11 3.41 -16.19 -1.37
N VAL A 12 4.48 -15.62 -1.92
CA VAL A 12 5.45 -14.84 -1.14
C VAL A 12 4.89 -13.42 -0.99
N VAL A 13 4.95 -12.90 0.23
CA VAL A 13 4.41 -11.60 0.63
C VAL A 13 5.47 -10.81 1.40
N ALA A 14 5.27 -9.49 1.52
CA ALA A 14 6.26 -8.59 2.11
C ALA A 14 6.22 -8.54 3.66
N TRP A 15 5.10 -8.97 4.25
CA TRP A 15 4.91 -9.06 5.69
C TRP A 15 5.32 -10.43 6.23
N VAL A 16 5.78 -10.45 7.48
CA VAL A 16 6.34 -11.63 8.15
C VAL A 16 5.25 -12.68 8.40
N ASN A 17 4.07 -12.25 8.83
CA ASN A 17 2.95 -13.12 9.15
C ASN A 17 1.62 -12.37 9.06
N LYS A 18 0.51 -13.10 9.18
CA LYS A 18 -0.85 -12.55 9.11
C LYS A 18 -1.12 -11.49 10.19
N ALA A 19 -0.56 -11.65 11.39
CA ALA A 19 -0.74 -10.69 12.47
C ALA A 19 -0.09 -9.31 12.16
N GLU A 20 1.08 -9.29 11.52
CA GLU A 20 1.70 -8.03 11.06
C GLU A 20 0.80 -7.33 10.03
N TRP A 21 0.24 -8.08 9.09
CA TRP A 21 -0.69 -7.54 8.10
C TRP A 21 -1.95 -6.96 8.77
N ASP A 22 -2.58 -7.70 9.68
CA ASP A 22 -3.81 -7.27 10.34
C ASP A 22 -3.59 -6.00 11.17
N GLN A 23 -2.48 -5.93 11.93
CA GLN A 23 -2.14 -4.72 12.68
C GLN A 23 -1.94 -3.51 11.76
N VAL A 24 -1.20 -3.66 10.66
CA VAL A 24 -0.97 -2.55 9.73
C VAL A 24 -2.28 -2.10 9.09
N LEU A 25 -3.15 -3.03 8.74
CA LEU A 25 -4.47 -2.73 8.20
C LEU A 25 -5.29 -1.91 9.21
N ASP A 26 -5.41 -2.38 10.44
CA ASP A 26 -6.15 -1.69 11.50
C ASP A 26 -5.59 -0.28 11.76
N TYR A 27 -4.26 -0.13 11.75
CA TYR A 27 -3.61 1.14 12.02
C TYR A 27 -3.74 2.12 10.85
N LEU A 28 -3.75 1.66 9.59
CA LEU A 28 -4.00 2.52 8.43
C LEU A 28 -5.39 3.17 8.48
N TYR A 29 -6.40 2.41 8.93
CA TYR A 29 -7.79 2.89 9.06
C TYR A 29 -8.11 3.52 10.42
N SER A 30 -7.14 3.60 11.33
CA SER A 30 -7.29 4.29 12.60
C SER A 30 -7.51 5.79 12.41
N LYS A 31 -8.20 6.42 13.37
CA LYS A 31 -8.34 7.88 13.42
C LYS A 31 -7.09 8.56 14.00
N ASP A 32 -6.25 7.81 14.71
CA ASP A 32 -5.02 8.31 15.34
C ASP A 32 -3.90 8.50 14.30
N PRO A 33 -3.44 9.75 14.07
CA PRO A 33 -2.34 10.02 13.15
C PRO A 33 -1.03 9.33 13.51
N ALA A 34 -0.76 9.06 14.80
CA ALA A 34 0.47 8.39 15.22
C ALA A 34 0.47 6.91 14.79
N LEU A 35 -0.65 6.22 14.97
CA LEU A 35 -0.83 4.84 14.49
C LEU A 35 -0.74 4.75 12.97
N GLN A 36 -1.36 5.70 12.25
CA GLN A 36 -1.25 5.76 10.80
C GLN A 36 0.20 5.98 10.34
N ARG A 37 0.95 6.90 10.96
CA ARG A 37 2.37 7.08 10.64
C ARG A 37 3.17 5.80 10.86
N PHE A 38 2.94 5.08 11.95
CA PHE A 38 3.59 3.80 12.21
C PHE A 38 3.27 2.77 11.09
N ALA A 39 2.01 2.65 10.71
CA ALA A 39 1.58 1.76 9.65
C ALA A 39 2.22 2.12 8.29
N LEU A 40 2.28 3.42 7.98
CA LEU A 40 2.93 3.92 6.77
C LEU A 40 4.42 3.58 6.72
N GLN A 41 5.14 3.71 7.86
CA GLN A 41 6.54 3.28 7.94
C GLN A 41 6.68 1.78 7.72
N ARG A 42 5.72 0.99 8.20
CA ARG A 42 5.71 -0.46 7.97
C ARG A 42 5.53 -0.81 6.50
N VAL A 43 4.61 -0.15 5.80
CA VAL A 43 4.42 -0.33 4.35
C VAL A 43 5.69 0.10 3.58
N SER A 44 6.36 1.18 3.98
CA SER A 44 7.65 1.55 3.39
C SER A 44 8.71 0.46 3.58
N ALA A 45 8.75 -0.19 4.75
CA ALA A 45 9.64 -1.33 4.98
C ALA A 45 9.29 -2.54 4.11
N TRP A 46 7.99 -2.82 3.89
CA TRP A 46 7.54 -3.86 2.96
C TRP A 46 7.99 -3.58 1.53
N ARG A 47 7.85 -2.34 1.04
CA ARG A 47 8.39 -1.90 -0.25
C ARG A 47 9.90 -2.12 -0.33
N GLY A 48 10.65 -1.87 0.73
CA GLY A 48 12.10 -2.13 0.75
C GLY A 48 12.46 -3.62 0.62
N ARG A 49 11.68 -4.52 1.23
CA ARG A 49 11.93 -5.98 1.19
C ARG A 49 11.46 -6.64 -0.10
N TYR A 50 10.34 -6.16 -0.63
CA TYR A 50 9.58 -6.85 -1.67
C TYR A 50 9.27 -5.94 -2.88
N ALA A 51 10.04 -4.85 -3.01
CA ALA A 51 10.12 -3.92 -4.15
C ALA A 51 8.83 -3.86 -4.99
N HIS A 52 8.95 -4.17 -6.28
CA HIS A 52 7.89 -4.10 -7.29
C HIS A 52 6.77 -5.14 -7.10
N ASN A 53 6.90 -6.07 -6.14
CA ASN A 53 5.93 -7.15 -5.92
C ASN A 53 4.96 -6.84 -4.78
N THR A 54 5.08 -5.68 -4.13
CA THR A 54 4.05 -5.25 -3.16
C THR A 54 2.73 -5.02 -3.90
N PRO A 55 1.59 -5.53 -3.39
CA PRO A 55 0.31 -5.35 -4.09
C PRO A 55 -0.01 -3.86 -4.27
N VAL A 56 -0.31 -3.44 -5.50
CA VAL A 56 -0.65 -2.04 -5.85
C VAL A 56 -1.68 -1.43 -4.90
N ALA A 57 -2.68 -2.21 -4.48
CA ALA A 57 -3.70 -1.72 -3.54
C ALA A 57 -3.08 -1.24 -2.22
N VAL A 58 -2.11 -1.97 -1.67
CA VAL A 58 -1.41 -1.61 -0.42
C VAL A 58 -0.65 -0.30 -0.61
N ASP A 59 0.08 -0.21 -1.72
CA ASP A 59 0.86 0.94 -2.10
C ASP A 59 0.01 2.22 -2.24
N CYS A 60 -1.08 2.13 -3.00
CA CYS A 60 -1.97 3.26 -3.22
C CYS A 60 -2.71 3.67 -1.95
N THR A 61 -3.16 2.71 -1.13
CA THR A 61 -3.75 3.01 0.17
C THR A 61 -2.75 3.76 1.06
N ALA A 62 -1.51 3.31 1.14
CA ALA A 62 -0.49 4.00 1.93
C ALA A 62 -0.20 5.41 1.41
N ASP A 63 -0.14 5.60 0.09
CA ASP A 63 0.10 6.92 -0.49
C ASP A 63 -1.07 7.89 -0.18
N LEU A 64 -2.34 7.43 -0.28
CA LEU A 64 -3.52 8.23 0.10
C LEU A 64 -3.60 8.53 1.60
N VAL A 65 -3.35 7.55 2.47
CA VAL A 65 -3.33 7.76 3.93
C VAL A 65 -2.23 8.74 4.32
N ARG A 66 -1.07 8.71 3.64
CA ARG A 66 0.00 9.70 3.85
C ARG A 66 -0.47 11.12 3.52
N CYS A 67 -1.22 11.29 2.42
CA CYS A 67 -1.83 12.57 2.09
C CYS A 67 -2.74 13.06 3.23
N GLN A 68 -3.65 12.20 3.71
CA GLN A 68 -4.59 12.54 4.78
C GLN A 68 -3.94 12.85 6.13
N VAL A 69 -2.81 12.21 6.43
CA VAL A 69 -2.05 12.47 7.66
C VAL A 69 -1.36 13.84 7.59
N LEU A 70 -0.81 14.21 6.43
CA LEU A 70 -0.14 15.49 6.19
C LEU A 70 -1.13 16.65 6.10
N ASP A 71 -2.28 16.42 5.47
CA ASP A 71 -3.40 17.37 5.41
C ASP A 71 -3.87 17.75 6.82
N ARG A 72 -4.16 16.75 7.66
CA ARG A 72 -4.57 16.98 9.05
C ARG A 72 -3.47 17.55 9.96
N SER A 73 -2.20 17.48 9.58
CA SER A 73 -1.14 18.13 10.37
C SER A 73 -1.13 19.64 10.18
N GLY A 74 -1.77 20.16 9.12
CA GLY A 74 -1.82 21.59 8.81
C GLY A 74 -0.45 22.17 8.42
N GLN A 75 0.53 21.31 8.09
CA GLN A 75 1.90 21.74 7.78
C GLN A 75 2.11 22.11 6.31
N LEU A 76 1.16 21.78 5.43
CA LEU A 76 1.23 22.01 4.00
C LEU A 76 0.23 23.10 3.58
N ASN A 77 0.60 23.91 2.59
CA ASN A 77 -0.30 24.86 1.97
C ASN A 77 -1.25 24.16 0.98
N GLY A 78 -2.24 24.90 0.47
CA GLY A 78 -3.24 24.35 -0.45
C GLY A 78 -2.65 23.78 -1.74
N ASP A 79 -1.64 24.44 -2.32
CA ASP A 79 -1.02 24.01 -3.57
C ASP A 79 -0.22 22.70 -3.38
N ASP A 80 0.50 22.59 -2.27
CA ASP A 80 1.23 21.38 -1.88
C ASP A 80 0.27 20.21 -1.66
N LEU A 81 -0.90 20.45 -1.05
CA LEU A 81 -1.92 19.43 -0.87
C LEU A 81 -2.51 18.99 -2.20
N VAL A 82 -2.84 19.92 -3.11
CA VAL A 82 -3.33 19.60 -4.45
C VAL A 82 -2.33 18.74 -5.21
N LEU A 83 -1.05 19.10 -5.16
CA LEU A 83 0.01 18.33 -5.81
C LEU A 83 0.14 16.93 -5.20
N LEU A 84 0.13 16.83 -3.87
CA LEU A 84 0.31 15.58 -3.14
C LEU A 84 -0.83 14.59 -3.42
N TYR A 85 -2.08 15.03 -3.28
CA TYR A 85 -3.25 14.21 -3.59
C TYR A 85 -3.32 13.88 -5.08
N GLY A 86 -3.04 14.86 -5.95
CA GLY A 86 -3.03 14.67 -7.41
C GLY A 86 -2.06 13.57 -7.84
N ALA A 87 -0.83 13.61 -7.32
CA ALA A 87 0.18 12.59 -7.61
C ALA A 87 -0.24 11.18 -7.13
N ALA A 88 -0.80 11.08 -5.92
CA ALA A 88 -1.28 9.80 -5.37
C ALA A 88 -2.43 9.22 -6.21
N LEU A 89 -3.38 10.05 -6.62
CA LEU A 89 -4.52 9.64 -7.44
C LEU A 89 -4.10 9.23 -8.85
N VAL A 90 -3.23 10.00 -9.52
CA VAL A 90 -2.71 9.65 -10.84
C VAL A 90 -1.97 8.32 -10.79
N ARG A 91 -1.10 8.11 -9.79
CA ARG A 91 -0.40 6.83 -9.60
C ARG A 91 -1.38 5.67 -9.40
N PHE A 92 -2.42 5.85 -8.58
CA PHE A 92 -3.45 4.84 -8.37
C PHE A 92 -4.19 4.48 -9.66
N VAL A 93 -4.64 5.48 -10.42
CA VAL A 93 -5.35 5.27 -11.69
C VAL A 93 -4.45 4.53 -12.67
N ASN A 94 -3.21 5.00 -12.89
CA ASN A 94 -2.26 4.39 -13.81
C ASN A 94 -2.01 2.91 -13.47
N LEU A 95 -1.73 2.60 -12.19
CA LEU A 95 -1.44 1.22 -11.78
C LEU A 95 -2.66 0.28 -11.85
N ILE A 96 -3.88 0.81 -11.86
CA ILE A 96 -5.10 0.02 -12.05
C ILE A 96 -5.42 -0.17 -13.55
N THR A 97 -5.21 0.85 -14.37
CA THR A 97 -5.50 0.80 -15.81
C THR A 97 -4.42 0.00 -16.56
N GLU A 98 -3.15 0.18 -16.24
CA GLU A 98 -2.04 -0.57 -16.85
C GLU A 98 -2.14 -2.06 -16.57
N ARG A 99 -2.56 -2.47 -15.37
CA ARG A 99 -2.78 -3.91 -15.06
C ARG A 99 -3.93 -4.55 -15.83
N LYS A 100 -4.86 -3.77 -16.38
CA LYS A 100 -5.90 -4.28 -17.29
C LYS A 100 -5.42 -4.37 -18.74
N ASN A 101 -4.33 -3.70 -19.09
CA ASN A 101 -3.82 -3.59 -20.46
C ASN A 101 -2.63 -4.53 -20.72
N GLY A 102 -2.54 -5.66 -20.03
CA GLY A 102 -1.46 -6.67 -20.17
C GLY A 102 -1.43 -7.40 -21.52
N TRP A 103 -1.21 -6.65 -22.60
CA TRP A 103 -0.58 -7.10 -23.84
C TRP A 103 0.79 -6.44 -23.90
N PHE A 104 1.80 -7.12 -23.38
CA PHE A 104 3.08 -7.50 -24.00
C PHE A 104 3.87 -8.34 -22.98
#